data_AF-A0A7S1MK00-F1
#
_entry.id   AF-A0A7S1MK00-F1
#
_cell.length_a   1.000
_cell.length_b   1.000
_cell.length_c   1.000
_cell.angle_alpha   90.00
_cell.angle_beta   90.00
_cell.angle_gamma   90.00
#
_symmetry.space_group_name_H-M   'P 1'
#
loop_
_entity.id
_entity.type
_entity.pdbx_description
1 polymer ?
#
loop_
_entity_poly.entity_id
_entity_poly.type
_entity_poly.pdbx_seq_one_letter_code
_entity_poly.pdbx_strand_id
1 'polypeptide(L)'
;NDEAAPILCHELAGNETVRTVNLSQNKFGPDGAAALGELLSQEGCQITELDVSGNKIGAEGAKHLANAFERNNSLRIVDMRNCSIGNAGVLAVAKALDANDSIQMIHVTRTNDITPKAMSELTRQLAINTQSLTLKAALPLIINNDPGMTTFAMIGDGEASGFGDTSANLLALALAKNSTVTSIDLRNNDITSEGAEYFADMLEDNKSITEFNLSSNRIDDHGAQALVRIMAANDTLRHVDLSGNPVTEQLLGELDYVLRVNAAPVALKRLLAKIAANDPSVTAADFTGGSSSAVFTDDSLHILCSLLVDNTHVTSIKLADNDITDEGAQLLADMLRANKTLTEITLDNNQITSEGANALFLALKVNHTLSVLTLTGNNVSAEALEQLESVLVINKQPLRQPKHSKEEFNKRPAITDVDDNVQFRDPDYMHDCENAIFDDAMKDFHSPPKKVPYRPEPEPQAIEAASN
;
A
#
# COMPACT_ATOMS: atom_id res chain seq x y z
N ASN A 1 -40.64 -12.68 -41.24
CA ASN A 1 -40.35 -14.13 -41.22
C ASN A 1 -39.08 -14.36 -42.04
N ASP A 2 -38.52 -15.56 -42.04
CA ASP A 2 -37.24 -15.82 -42.74
C ASP A 2 -37.28 -15.52 -44.23
N GLU A 3 -38.41 -15.72 -44.91
CA GLU A 3 -38.55 -15.39 -46.34
C GLU A 3 -38.47 -13.89 -46.63
N ALA A 4 -39.00 -13.04 -45.73
CA ALA A 4 -38.99 -11.59 -45.91
C ALA A 4 -37.71 -10.93 -45.37
N ALA A 5 -36.92 -11.65 -44.57
CA ALA A 5 -35.73 -11.11 -43.92
C ALA A 5 -34.67 -10.62 -44.91
N PRO A 6 -34.30 -11.38 -45.97
CA PRO A 6 -33.32 -10.92 -46.96
C PRO A 6 -33.79 -9.69 -47.73
N ILE A 7 -35.09 -9.59 -48.04
CA ILE A 7 -35.66 -8.45 -48.75
C ILE A 7 -35.53 -7.19 -47.89
N LEU A 8 -35.93 -7.27 -46.62
CA LEU A 8 -35.76 -6.16 -45.68
C LEU A 8 -34.29 -5.76 -45.54
N CYS A 9 -33.40 -6.75 -45.41
CA CYS A 9 -31.96 -6.49 -45.28
C CYS A 9 -31.38 -5.83 -46.53
N HIS A 10 -31.84 -6.20 -47.72
CA HIS A 10 -31.45 -5.58 -48.97
C HIS A 10 -31.88 -4.11 -49.05
N GLU A 11 -33.10 -3.78 -48.62
CA GLU A 11 -33.62 -2.40 -48.63
C GLU A 11 -32.96 -1.52 -47.55
N LEU A 12 -32.52 -2.12 -46.44
CA LEU A 12 -31.80 -1.42 -45.38
C LEU A 12 -30.29 -1.30 -45.67
N ALA A 13 -29.77 -2.06 -46.64
CA ALA A 13 -28.36 -2.01 -47.02
C ALA A 13 -28.00 -0.61 -47.53
N GLY A 14 -26.91 -0.05 -47.00
CA GLY A 14 -26.47 1.32 -47.35
C GLY A 14 -27.39 2.44 -46.81
N ASN A 15 -28.35 2.13 -45.95
CA ASN A 15 -29.19 3.17 -45.35
C ASN A 15 -28.41 3.96 -44.28
N GLU A 16 -28.25 5.27 -44.51
CA GLU A 16 -27.47 6.16 -43.63
C GLU A 16 -28.30 6.78 -42.49
N THR A 17 -29.61 6.55 -42.45
CA THR A 17 -30.56 7.28 -41.56
C THR A 17 -31.16 6.42 -40.46
N VAL A 18 -31.37 5.13 -40.71
CA VAL A 18 -31.96 4.21 -39.73
C VAL A 18 -30.98 3.97 -38.60
N ARG A 19 -31.46 4.12 -37.36
CA ARG A 19 -30.68 3.90 -36.12
C ARG A 19 -31.26 2.78 -35.28
N THR A 20 -32.59 2.67 -35.22
CA THR A 20 -33.28 1.65 -34.43
C THR A 20 -34.09 0.74 -35.35
N VAL A 21 -33.90 -0.57 -35.19
CA VAL A 21 -34.64 -1.61 -35.92
C VAL A 21 -35.32 -2.53 -34.90
N ASN A 22 -36.65 -2.51 -34.88
CA ASN A 22 -37.45 -3.42 -34.06
C ASN A 22 -38.10 -4.48 -34.93
N LEU A 23 -37.68 -5.73 -34.72
CA LEU A 23 -38.17 -6.94 -35.37
C LEU A 23 -38.72 -7.93 -34.33
N SER A 24 -39.06 -7.46 -33.13
CA SER A 24 -39.57 -8.30 -32.06
C SER A 24 -40.87 -9.03 -32.43
N GLN A 25 -41.11 -10.19 -31.80
CA GLN A 25 -42.34 -10.99 -31.91
C GLN A 25 -42.72 -11.35 -33.35
N ASN A 26 -41.72 -11.60 -34.20
CA ASN A 26 -41.93 -12.09 -35.56
C ASN A 26 -41.75 -13.62 -35.63
N LYS A 27 -42.00 -14.19 -36.82
CA LYS A 27 -41.64 -15.59 -37.13
C LYS A 27 -40.21 -15.67 -37.70
N PHE A 28 -39.29 -15.00 -37.03
CA PHE A 28 -37.90 -14.91 -37.45
C PHE A 28 -37.13 -16.10 -36.85
N GLY A 29 -36.41 -16.82 -37.70
CA GLY A 29 -35.66 -18.03 -37.42
C GLY A 29 -34.17 -17.84 -37.72
N PRO A 30 -33.39 -18.94 -37.78
CA PRO A 30 -31.94 -18.87 -37.97
C PRO A 30 -31.54 -18.28 -39.33
N ASP A 31 -32.30 -18.56 -40.40
CA ASP A 31 -32.00 -18.07 -41.74
C ASP A 31 -32.22 -16.55 -41.85
N GLY A 32 -33.26 -16.04 -41.19
CA GLY A 32 -33.46 -14.61 -41.06
C GLY A 32 -32.32 -13.96 -40.27
N ALA A 33 -31.87 -14.59 -39.18
CA ALA A 33 -30.76 -14.08 -38.38
C ALA A 33 -29.44 -14.06 -39.16
N ALA A 34 -29.23 -15.01 -40.08
CA ALA A 34 -28.12 -14.97 -41.02
C ALA A 34 -28.19 -13.75 -41.96
N ALA A 35 -29.35 -13.48 -42.55
CA ALA A 35 -29.55 -12.30 -43.41
C ALA A 35 -29.33 -10.97 -42.65
N LEU A 36 -29.82 -10.87 -41.40
CA LEU A 36 -29.52 -9.71 -40.55
C LEU A 36 -28.02 -9.62 -40.22
N GLY A 37 -27.37 -10.75 -39.95
CA GLY A 37 -25.93 -10.79 -39.72
C GLY A 37 -25.15 -10.23 -40.92
N GLU A 38 -25.56 -10.57 -42.14
CA GLU A 38 -24.96 -10.01 -43.36
C GLU A 38 -25.13 -8.49 -43.44
N LEU A 39 -26.34 -7.96 -43.20
CA LEU A 39 -26.60 -6.52 -43.17
C LEU A 39 -25.74 -5.79 -42.12
N LEU A 40 -25.71 -6.32 -40.89
CA LEU A 40 -24.97 -5.71 -39.78
C LEU A 40 -23.46 -5.74 -40.00
N SER A 41 -22.96 -6.70 -40.78
CA SER A 41 -21.54 -6.80 -41.14
C SER A 41 -21.13 -5.84 -42.25
N GLN A 42 -22.06 -5.12 -42.89
CA GLN A 42 -21.73 -4.18 -43.97
C GLN A 42 -21.02 -2.93 -43.42
N GLU A 43 -19.98 -2.50 -44.14
CA GLU A 43 -19.32 -1.22 -43.87
C GLU A 43 -20.32 -0.06 -44.01
N GLY A 44 -20.30 0.85 -43.04
CA GLY A 44 -21.19 2.01 -43.03
C GLY A 44 -22.58 1.75 -42.44
N CYS A 45 -22.89 0.53 -41.97
CA CYS A 45 -24.13 0.27 -41.24
C CYS A 45 -24.28 1.22 -40.05
N GLN A 46 -25.38 1.96 -39.99
CA GLN A 46 -25.61 2.98 -38.95
C GLN A 46 -26.56 2.53 -37.84
N ILE A 47 -27.01 1.26 -37.84
CA ILE A 47 -27.96 0.77 -36.85
C ILE A 47 -27.26 0.71 -35.48
N THR A 48 -27.82 1.42 -34.50
CA THR A 48 -27.33 1.47 -33.12
C THR A 48 -28.14 0.59 -32.18
N GLU A 49 -29.40 0.32 -32.51
CA GLU A 49 -30.31 -0.47 -31.67
C GLU A 49 -31.04 -1.53 -32.49
N LEU A 50 -30.96 -2.78 -32.04
CA LEU A 50 -31.61 -3.92 -32.67
C LEU A 50 -32.44 -4.70 -31.65
N ASP A 51 -33.75 -4.80 -31.88
CA ASP A 51 -34.63 -5.66 -31.09
C ASP A 51 -35.11 -6.83 -31.94
N VAL A 52 -34.61 -8.03 -31.63
CA VAL A 52 -35.06 -9.30 -32.23
C VAL A 52 -35.77 -10.18 -31.20
N SER A 53 -36.24 -9.61 -30.09
CA SER A 53 -36.83 -10.38 -28.99
C SER A 53 -38.11 -11.13 -29.40
N GLY A 54 -38.38 -12.28 -28.79
CA GLY A 54 -39.59 -13.08 -29.08
C GLY A 54 -39.57 -13.82 -30.43
N ASN A 55 -38.41 -13.98 -31.05
CA ASN A 55 -38.22 -14.71 -32.30
C ASN A 55 -37.55 -16.08 -32.08
N LYS A 56 -37.75 -17.08 -32.94
CA LYS A 56 -37.13 -18.41 -32.77
C LYS A 56 -35.79 -18.55 -33.51
N ILE A 57 -34.87 -17.61 -33.31
CA ILE A 57 -33.58 -17.60 -34.02
C ILE A 57 -32.68 -18.79 -33.63
N GLY A 58 -32.81 -19.30 -32.40
CA GLY A 58 -32.05 -20.45 -31.93
C GLY A 58 -30.55 -20.18 -31.74
N ALA A 59 -29.81 -21.21 -31.31
CA ALA A 59 -28.36 -21.12 -31.13
C ALA A 59 -27.61 -20.81 -32.44
N GLU A 60 -28.06 -21.38 -33.55
CA GLU A 60 -27.46 -21.13 -34.87
C GLU A 60 -27.69 -19.68 -35.32
N GLY A 61 -28.90 -19.13 -35.19
CA GLY A 61 -29.14 -17.72 -35.51
C GLY A 61 -28.32 -16.77 -34.62
N ALA A 62 -28.16 -17.09 -33.34
CA ALA A 62 -27.30 -16.32 -32.43
C ALA A 62 -25.82 -16.35 -32.86
N LYS A 63 -25.30 -17.48 -33.37
CA LYS A 63 -23.93 -17.55 -33.92
C LYS A 63 -23.75 -16.67 -35.16
N HIS A 64 -24.75 -16.63 -36.05
CA HIS A 64 -24.69 -15.75 -37.22
C HIS A 64 -24.65 -14.28 -36.81
N LEU A 65 -25.48 -13.88 -35.84
CA LEU A 65 -25.45 -12.52 -35.29
C LEU A 65 -24.13 -12.23 -34.55
N ALA A 66 -23.61 -13.19 -33.80
CA ALA A 66 -22.31 -13.07 -33.14
C ALA A 66 -21.18 -12.80 -34.14
N ASN A 67 -21.11 -13.55 -35.24
CA ASN A 67 -20.12 -13.29 -36.31
C ASN A 67 -20.26 -11.88 -36.89
N ALA A 68 -21.48 -11.34 -36.96
CA ALA A 68 -21.70 -9.98 -37.42
C ALA A 68 -21.26 -8.93 -36.39
N PHE A 69 -21.45 -9.20 -35.10
CA PHE A 69 -20.99 -8.32 -34.03
C PHE A 69 -19.47 -8.11 -34.08
N GLU A 70 -18.68 -9.14 -34.41
CA GLU A 70 -17.21 -9.01 -34.53
C GLU A 70 -16.77 -7.90 -35.52
N ARG A 71 -17.59 -7.61 -36.53
CA ARG A 71 -17.26 -6.62 -37.58
C ARG A 71 -18.05 -5.33 -37.46
N ASN A 72 -19.17 -5.36 -36.75
CA ASN A 72 -20.03 -4.20 -36.59
C ASN A 72 -19.45 -3.23 -35.55
N ASN A 73 -19.44 -1.94 -35.85
CA ASN A 73 -18.93 -0.89 -34.97
C ASN A 73 -20.01 0.16 -34.60
N SER A 74 -21.26 -0.05 -35.02
CA SER A 74 -22.37 0.89 -34.83
C SER A 74 -23.38 0.46 -33.78
N LEU A 75 -23.64 -0.83 -33.62
CA LEU A 75 -24.58 -1.36 -32.63
C LEU A 75 -24.12 -1.03 -31.21
N ARG A 76 -25.07 -0.59 -30.40
CA ARG A 76 -24.90 -0.29 -28.97
C ARG A 76 -25.78 -1.18 -28.12
N ILE A 77 -27.02 -1.40 -28.55
CA ILE A 77 -28.03 -2.15 -27.80
C ILE A 77 -28.61 -3.26 -28.68
N VAL A 78 -28.60 -4.49 -28.16
CA VAL A 78 -29.23 -5.64 -28.82
C VAL A 78 -30.18 -6.34 -27.86
N ASP A 79 -31.44 -6.52 -28.24
CA ASP A 79 -32.41 -7.31 -27.50
C ASP A 79 -32.64 -8.66 -28.17
N MET A 80 -32.26 -9.72 -27.47
CA MET A 80 -32.41 -11.12 -27.88
C MET A 80 -33.20 -11.91 -26.83
N ARG A 81 -34.08 -11.25 -26.06
CA ARG A 81 -34.95 -11.92 -25.09
C ARG A 81 -35.90 -12.89 -25.79
N ASN A 82 -36.15 -14.02 -25.16
CA ASN A 82 -37.08 -15.05 -25.63
C ASN A 82 -36.73 -15.60 -27.02
N CYS A 83 -35.41 -15.68 -27.33
CA CYS A 83 -34.92 -16.08 -28.64
C CYS A 83 -34.48 -17.55 -28.78
N SER A 84 -34.63 -18.36 -27.73
CA SER A 84 -34.19 -19.76 -27.67
C SER A 84 -32.72 -19.98 -28.05
N ILE A 85 -31.84 -19.03 -27.73
CA ILE A 85 -30.42 -19.05 -28.13
C ILE A 85 -29.59 -20.10 -27.37
N GLY A 86 -30.04 -20.50 -26.17
CA GLY A 86 -29.39 -21.49 -25.32
C GLY A 86 -27.96 -21.14 -24.90
N ASN A 87 -27.30 -22.05 -24.16
CA ASN A 87 -25.93 -21.85 -23.68
C ASN A 87 -24.92 -21.59 -24.81
N ALA A 88 -25.05 -22.31 -25.94
CA ALA A 88 -24.13 -22.17 -27.07
C ALA A 88 -24.24 -20.80 -27.76
N GLY A 89 -25.45 -20.25 -27.90
CA GLY A 89 -25.66 -18.93 -28.46
C GLY A 89 -25.10 -17.82 -27.57
N VAL A 90 -25.33 -17.90 -26.25
CA VAL A 90 -24.78 -16.92 -25.28
C VAL A 90 -23.25 -16.91 -25.31
N LEU A 91 -22.60 -18.07 -25.33
CA LEU A 91 -21.13 -18.16 -25.41
C LEU A 91 -20.59 -17.62 -26.74
N ALA A 92 -21.29 -17.84 -27.85
CA ALA A 92 -20.90 -17.28 -29.14
C ALA A 92 -20.97 -15.75 -29.14
N VAL A 93 -22.06 -15.18 -28.60
CA VAL A 93 -22.19 -13.73 -28.44
C VAL A 93 -21.11 -13.17 -27.51
N ALA A 94 -20.86 -13.80 -26.36
CA ALA A 94 -19.81 -13.36 -25.45
C ALA A 94 -18.42 -13.36 -26.11
N LYS A 95 -18.10 -14.40 -26.90
CA LYS A 95 -16.85 -14.47 -27.66
C LYS A 95 -16.75 -13.38 -28.74
N ALA A 96 -17.85 -13.05 -29.42
CA ALA A 96 -17.84 -11.97 -30.41
C ALA A 96 -17.53 -10.60 -29.79
N LEU A 97 -17.91 -10.40 -28.52
CA LEU A 97 -17.57 -9.19 -27.77
C LEU A 97 -16.06 -9.06 -27.45
N ASP A 98 -15.27 -10.13 -27.59
CA ASP A 98 -13.80 -10.02 -27.51
C ASP A 98 -13.25 -9.13 -28.63
N ALA A 99 -13.87 -9.17 -29.82
CA ALA A 99 -13.47 -8.38 -30.99
C ALA A 99 -14.30 -7.09 -31.18
N ASN A 100 -15.49 -7.02 -30.59
CA ASN A 100 -16.39 -5.88 -30.70
C ASN A 100 -16.24 -4.91 -29.52
N ASP A 101 -16.15 -3.61 -29.78
CA ASP A 101 -16.05 -2.53 -28.79
C ASP A 101 -17.25 -1.58 -28.76
N SER A 102 -18.21 -1.81 -29.64
CA SER A 102 -19.35 -0.92 -29.83
C SER A 102 -20.55 -1.31 -28.94
N ILE A 103 -20.81 -2.60 -28.78
CA ILE A 103 -22.00 -3.09 -28.09
C ILE A 103 -21.82 -2.96 -26.58
N GLN A 104 -22.73 -2.22 -25.95
CA GLN A 104 -22.74 -1.90 -24.53
C GLN A 104 -23.79 -2.69 -23.76
N MET A 105 -24.87 -3.12 -24.43
CA MET A 105 -25.99 -3.78 -23.77
C MET A 105 -26.57 -4.89 -24.63
N ILE A 106 -26.65 -6.10 -24.07
CA ILE A 106 -27.38 -7.22 -24.68
C ILE A 106 -28.39 -7.78 -23.68
N HIS A 107 -29.67 -7.75 -24.05
CA HIS A 107 -30.73 -8.36 -23.26
C HIS A 107 -30.95 -9.82 -23.69
N VAL A 108 -30.78 -10.76 -22.75
CA VAL A 108 -31.04 -12.19 -22.96
C VAL A 108 -31.98 -12.70 -21.87
N THR A 109 -32.94 -13.54 -22.23
CA THR A 109 -33.79 -14.22 -21.23
C THR A 109 -33.00 -15.31 -20.53
N ARG A 110 -32.92 -15.25 -19.19
CA ARG A 110 -32.38 -16.35 -18.39
C ARG A 110 -33.32 -17.55 -18.50
N THR A 111 -32.84 -18.62 -19.13
CA THR A 111 -33.52 -19.92 -19.23
C THR A 111 -32.66 -20.99 -18.57
N ASN A 112 -33.26 -22.10 -18.14
CA ASN A 112 -32.53 -23.22 -17.51
C ASN A 112 -31.43 -23.80 -18.41
N ASP A 113 -31.59 -23.66 -19.73
CA ASP A 113 -30.64 -24.15 -20.74
C ASP A 113 -29.41 -23.25 -20.92
N ILE A 114 -29.29 -22.16 -20.15
CA ILE A 114 -28.14 -21.26 -20.12
C ILE A 114 -27.45 -21.41 -18.77
N THR A 115 -26.17 -21.78 -18.79
CA THR A 115 -25.42 -21.95 -17.56
C THR A 115 -25.10 -20.60 -16.90
N PRO A 116 -25.01 -20.53 -15.56
CA PRO A 116 -24.55 -19.32 -14.86
C PRO A 116 -23.20 -18.83 -15.36
N LYS A 117 -22.29 -19.75 -15.72
CA LYS A 117 -20.98 -19.42 -16.29
C LYS A 117 -21.10 -18.66 -17.62
N ALA A 118 -21.98 -19.09 -18.53
CA ALA A 118 -22.17 -18.41 -19.80
C ALA A 118 -22.75 -16.98 -19.61
N MET A 119 -23.70 -16.81 -18.70
CA MET A 119 -24.22 -15.47 -18.36
C MET A 119 -23.16 -14.59 -17.70
N SER A 120 -22.33 -15.16 -16.81
CA SER A 120 -21.24 -14.44 -16.18
C SER A 120 -20.22 -13.97 -17.21
N GLU A 121 -19.87 -14.80 -18.20
CA GLU A 121 -18.96 -14.44 -19.27
C GLU A 121 -19.52 -13.31 -20.14
N LEU A 122 -20.79 -13.44 -20.57
CA LEU A 122 -21.46 -12.37 -21.33
C LEU A 122 -21.50 -11.05 -20.54
N THR A 123 -21.88 -11.12 -19.26
CA THR A 123 -21.96 -9.93 -18.39
C THR A 123 -20.58 -9.31 -18.20
N ARG A 124 -19.54 -10.12 -18.03
CA ARG A 124 -18.15 -9.67 -17.92
C ARG A 124 -17.70 -8.94 -19.19
N GLN A 125 -17.96 -9.51 -20.36
CA GLN A 125 -17.56 -8.90 -21.64
C GLN A 125 -18.31 -7.59 -21.92
N LEU A 126 -19.61 -7.54 -21.62
CA LEU A 126 -20.37 -6.29 -21.70
C LEU A 126 -19.84 -5.24 -20.73
N ALA A 127 -19.53 -5.65 -19.49
CA ALA A 127 -18.94 -4.77 -18.51
C ALA A 127 -17.57 -4.24 -18.96
N ILE A 128 -16.76 -5.04 -19.68
CA ILE A 128 -15.49 -4.59 -20.28
C ILE A 128 -15.75 -3.57 -21.40
N ASN A 129 -16.74 -3.80 -22.26
CA ASN A 129 -17.09 -2.89 -23.36
C ASN A 129 -17.66 -1.55 -22.90
N THR A 130 -18.19 -1.46 -21.67
CA THR A 130 -18.60 -0.18 -21.09
C THR A 130 -17.44 0.62 -20.50
N GLN A 131 -16.24 0.05 -20.40
CA GLN A 131 -15.08 0.74 -19.82
C GLN A 131 -14.30 1.56 -20.85
N SER A 132 -13.39 2.39 -20.35
CA SER A 132 -12.45 3.14 -21.18
C SER A 132 -11.62 2.23 -22.10
N LEU A 133 -11.35 2.71 -23.31
CA LEU A 133 -10.53 2.03 -24.33
C LEU A 133 -9.17 1.57 -23.77
N THR A 134 -8.59 2.36 -22.85
CA THR A 134 -7.32 2.04 -22.19
C THR A 134 -7.41 0.79 -21.32
N LEU A 135 -8.46 0.67 -20.49
CA LEU A 135 -8.65 -0.50 -19.64
C LEU A 135 -8.96 -1.74 -20.50
N LYS A 136 -9.80 -1.57 -21.54
CA LYS A 136 -10.11 -2.66 -22.47
C LYS A 136 -8.87 -3.20 -23.17
N ALA A 137 -7.96 -2.33 -23.63
CA ALA A 137 -6.71 -2.75 -24.26
C ALA A 137 -5.74 -3.42 -23.27
N ALA A 138 -5.73 -2.99 -22.01
CA ALA A 138 -4.84 -3.50 -20.98
C ALA A 138 -5.26 -4.86 -20.40
N LEU A 139 -6.56 -5.11 -20.23
CA LEU A 139 -7.07 -6.33 -19.59
C LEU A 139 -6.53 -7.63 -20.23
N PRO A 140 -6.53 -7.81 -21.57
CA PRO A 140 -5.94 -8.99 -22.20
C PRO A 140 -4.45 -9.15 -21.93
N LEU A 141 -3.69 -8.05 -21.86
CA LEU A 141 -2.25 -8.08 -21.58
C LEU A 141 -1.98 -8.51 -20.13
N ILE A 142 -2.78 -8.00 -19.20
CA ILE A 142 -2.72 -8.36 -17.78
C ILE A 142 -3.10 -9.83 -17.59
N ILE A 143 -4.24 -10.26 -18.14
CA ILE A 143 -4.74 -11.64 -18.01
C ILE A 143 -3.73 -12.66 -18.58
N ASN A 144 -3.05 -12.31 -19.68
CA ASN A 144 -2.09 -13.20 -20.34
C ASN A 144 -0.67 -13.10 -19.79
N ASN A 145 -0.43 -12.36 -18.70
CA ASN A 145 0.92 -12.18 -18.13
C ASN A 145 1.92 -11.67 -19.18
N ASP A 146 1.56 -10.62 -19.92
CA ASP A 146 2.47 -10.04 -20.90
C ASP A 146 3.76 -9.54 -20.19
N PRO A 147 4.96 -10.00 -20.62
CA PRO A 147 6.21 -9.67 -19.95
C PRO A 147 6.62 -8.20 -20.11
N GLY A 148 6.05 -7.47 -21.08
CA GLY A 148 6.24 -6.03 -21.23
C GLY A 148 5.33 -5.20 -20.33
N MET A 149 4.31 -5.82 -19.72
CA MET A 149 3.34 -5.15 -18.85
C MET A 149 3.76 -5.30 -17.38
N THR A 150 4.73 -4.49 -16.95
CA THR A 150 5.20 -4.43 -15.55
C THR A 150 4.51 -3.32 -14.75
N THR A 151 4.05 -2.28 -15.43
CA THR A 151 3.41 -1.11 -14.82
C THR A 151 2.06 -0.88 -15.48
N PHE A 152 1.02 -0.74 -14.68
CA PHE A 152 -0.30 -0.34 -15.15
C PHE A 152 -0.66 1.02 -14.58
N ALA A 153 -0.93 2.00 -15.43
CA ALA A 153 -1.31 3.34 -15.01
C ALA A 153 -2.55 3.82 -15.76
N MET A 154 -3.56 4.23 -15.01
CA MET A 154 -4.70 4.99 -15.50
C MET A 154 -4.95 6.11 -14.53
N ILE A 155 -4.63 7.33 -14.91
CA ILE A 155 -4.73 8.50 -14.03
C ILE A 155 -5.94 9.31 -14.49
N GLY A 156 -6.87 9.57 -13.58
CA GLY A 156 -7.99 10.43 -13.90
C GLY A 156 -7.57 11.89 -14.04
N ASP A 157 -8.20 12.58 -14.98
CA ASP A 157 -7.96 13.98 -15.34
C ASP A 157 -8.80 14.97 -14.51
N GLY A 158 -9.48 14.50 -13.46
CA GLY A 158 -10.25 15.33 -12.52
C GLY A 158 -11.70 15.59 -12.95
N GLU A 159 -12.09 15.17 -14.15
CA GLU A 159 -13.49 14.91 -14.49
C GLU A 159 -13.78 13.44 -14.15
N ALA A 160 -15.06 13.05 -13.95
CA ALA A 160 -15.41 11.68 -13.57
C ALA A 160 -14.80 10.69 -14.58
N SER A 161 -13.63 10.13 -14.26
CA SER A 161 -12.73 9.47 -15.21
C SER A 161 -13.29 8.14 -15.73
N GLY A 162 -14.49 7.79 -15.29
CA GLY A 162 -15.25 6.64 -15.73
C GLY A 162 -14.67 5.31 -15.25
N PHE A 163 -13.60 5.30 -14.45
CA PHE A 163 -13.06 4.08 -13.89
C PHE A 163 -14.01 3.54 -12.81
N GLY A 164 -14.07 4.20 -11.64
CA GLY A 164 -14.95 3.81 -10.54
C GLY A 164 -14.78 2.37 -10.05
N ASP A 165 -15.70 1.93 -9.18
CA ASP A 165 -15.58 0.62 -8.50
C ASP A 165 -15.83 -0.58 -9.42
N THR A 166 -16.61 -0.40 -10.49
CA THR A 166 -16.86 -1.47 -11.46
C THR A 166 -15.59 -1.79 -12.26
N SER A 167 -14.84 -0.78 -12.68
CA SER A 167 -13.53 -1.01 -13.31
C SER A 167 -12.52 -1.57 -12.31
N ALA A 168 -12.54 -1.09 -11.07
CA ALA A 168 -11.68 -1.61 -9.99
C ALA A 168 -11.89 -3.12 -9.82
N ASN A 169 -13.14 -3.58 -9.76
CA ASN A 169 -13.48 -5.00 -9.68
C ASN A 169 -12.95 -5.80 -10.88
N LEU A 170 -13.19 -5.32 -12.11
CA LEU A 170 -12.70 -6.00 -13.32
C LEU A 170 -11.16 -6.10 -13.34
N LEU A 171 -10.47 -5.03 -12.95
CA LEU A 171 -9.02 -5.00 -12.88
C LEU A 171 -8.51 -5.93 -11.76
N ALA A 172 -9.13 -5.92 -10.58
CA ALA A 172 -8.79 -6.82 -9.48
C ALA A 172 -8.90 -8.29 -9.90
N LEU A 173 -9.99 -8.67 -10.58
CA LEU A 173 -10.16 -10.03 -11.12
C LEU A 173 -9.07 -10.41 -12.13
N ALA A 174 -8.64 -9.47 -12.97
CA ALA A 174 -7.55 -9.70 -13.92
C ALA A 174 -6.19 -9.84 -13.23
N LEU A 175 -5.94 -9.06 -12.18
CA LEU A 175 -4.67 -9.05 -11.44
C LEU A 175 -4.51 -10.23 -10.49
N ALA A 176 -5.60 -10.88 -10.04
CA ALA A 176 -5.56 -11.95 -9.05
C ALA A 176 -4.65 -13.13 -9.40
N LYS A 177 -4.43 -13.40 -10.70
CA LYS A 177 -3.50 -14.44 -11.19
C LYS A 177 -2.40 -13.87 -12.07
N ASN A 178 -2.27 -12.55 -12.13
CA ASN A 178 -1.18 -11.90 -12.83
C ASN A 178 0.11 -11.98 -12.00
N SER A 179 1.24 -12.16 -12.67
CA SER A 179 2.58 -12.23 -12.05
C SER A 179 3.59 -11.27 -12.67
N THR A 180 3.18 -10.44 -13.63
CA THR A 180 4.08 -9.53 -14.36
C THR A 180 3.98 -8.09 -13.88
N VAL A 181 2.79 -7.64 -13.52
CA VAL A 181 2.54 -6.28 -13.02
C VAL A 181 3.05 -6.17 -11.59
N THR A 182 3.95 -5.21 -11.36
CA THR A 182 4.55 -4.91 -10.07
C THR A 182 4.14 -3.54 -9.54
N SER A 183 3.80 -2.60 -10.42
CA SER A 183 3.43 -1.23 -10.04
C SER A 183 2.13 -0.80 -10.68
N ILE A 184 1.22 -0.23 -9.87
CA ILE A 184 -0.11 0.20 -10.29
C ILE A 184 -0.33 1.66 -9.88
N ASP A 185 -0.74 2.51 -10.83
CA ASP A 185 -1.15 3.91 -10.57
C ASP A 185 -2.59 4.12 -11.01
N LEU A 186 -3.48 4.30 -10.03
CA LEU A 186 -4.91 4.54 -10.21
C LEU A 186 -5.36 5.82 -9.51
N ARG A 187 -4.50 6.83 -9.41
CA ARG A 187 -4.91 8.10 -8.78
C ARG A 187 -6.03 8.81 -9.54
N ASN A 188 -6.85 9.58 -8.82
CA ASN A 188 -7.97 10.37 -9.37
C ASN A 188 -9.05 9.56 -10.11
N ASN A 189 -9.39 8.35 -9.67
CA ASN A 189 -10.29 7.45 -10.41
C ASN A 189 -11.70 7.25 -9.82
N ASP A 190 -12.10 8.12 -8.89
CA ASP A 190 -13.37 8.01 -8.17
C ASP A 190 -13.59 6.63 -7.52
N ILE A 191 -12.51 5.94 -7.15
CA ILE A 191 -12.56 4.64 -6.46
C ILE A 191 -13.05 4.88 -5.03
N THR A 192 -14.08 4.16 -4.61
CA THR A 192 -14.61 4.21 -3.25
C THR A 192 -14.07 3.05 -2.41
N SER A 193 -14.52 2.95 -1.16
CA SER A 193 -14.18 1.84 -0.27
C SER A 193 -14.58 0.47 -0.82
N GLU A 194 -15.64 0.39 -1.64
CA GLU A 194 -16.02 -0.85 -2.31
C GLU A 194 -14.95 -1.28 -3.33
N GLY A 195 -14.45 -0.32 -4.12
CA GLY A 195 -13.34 -0.56 -5.05
C GLY A 195 -12.05 -0.99 -4.33
N ALA A 196 -11.74 -0.36 -3.20
CA ALA A 196 -10.60 -0.73 -2.37
C ALA A 196 -10.70 -2.15 -1.78
N GLU A 197 -11.91 -2.60 -1.40
CA GLU A 197 -12.16 -3.97 -0.95
C GLU A 197 -11.88 -5.01 -2.04
N TYR A 198 -12.31 -4.76 -3.29
CA TYR A 198 -11.97 -5.66 -4.40
C TYR A 198 -10.46 -5.81 -4.59
N PHE A 199 -9.70 -4.72 -4.40
CA PHE A 199 -8.25 -4.78 -4.44
C PHE A 199 -7.66 -5.49 -3.22
N ALA A 200 -8.20 -5.30 -2.02
CA ALA A 200 -7.77 -6.00 -0.83
C ALA A 200 -7.91 -7.52 -1.00
N ASP A 201 -9.07 -7.99 -1.48
CA ASP A 201 -9.31 -9.41 -1.75
C ASP A 201 -8.34 -9.97 -2.79
N MET A 202 -8.04 -9.21 -3.85
CA MET A 202 -7.08 -9.60 -4.88
C MET A 202 -5.65 -9.71 -4.33
N LEU A 203 -5.25 -8.78 -3.46
CA LEU A 203 -3.91 -8.74 -2.86
C LEU A 203 -3.67 -9.85 -1.84
N GLU A 204 -4.70 -10.54 -1.36
CA GLU A 204 -4.51 -11.72 -0.50
C GLU A 204 -3.71 -12.80 -1.26
N ASP A 205 -4.09 -13.04 -2.51
CA ASP A 205 -3.50 -14.04 -3.41
C ASP A 205 -2.33 -13.51 -4.25
N ASN A 206 -2.40 -12.25 -4.72
CA ASN A 206 -1.39 -11.70 -5.61
C ASN A 206 -0.06 -11.44 -4.87
N LYS A 207 1.05 -11.94 -5.42
CA LYS A 207 2.42 -11.79 -4.87
C LYS A 207 3.39 -11.08 -5.83
N SER A 208 2.89 -10.41 -6.87
CA SER A 208 3.72 -9.68 -7.82
C SER A 208 3.74 -8.18 -7.56
N ILE A 209 2.63 -7.62 -7.09
CA ILE A 209 2.49 -6.18 -6.87
C ILE A 209 3.32 -5.74 -5.67
N THR A 210 4.11 -4.69 -5.87
CA THR A 210 4.97 -4.06 -4.86
C THR A 210 4.58 -2.60 -4.61
N GLU A 211 4.03 -1.92 -5.61
CA GLU A 211 3.64 -0.50 -5.53
C GLU A 211 2.20 -0.30 -5.98
N PHE A 212 1.43 0.45 -5.19
CA PHE A 212 0.03 0.73 -5.50
C PHE A 212 -0.36 2.17 -5.13
N ASN A 213 -0.50 3.02 -6.14
CA ASN A 213 -0.99 4.37 -5.96
C ASN A 213 -2.52 4.43 -6.14
N LEU A 214 -3.21 4.74 -5.05
CA LEU A 214 -4.66 4.97 -4.96
C LEU A 214 -4.97 6.39 -4.49
N SER A 215 -4.02 7.32 -4.63
CA SER A 215 -4.17 8.70 -4.16
C SER A 215 -5.32 9.44 -4.85
N SER A 216 -5.88 10.44 -4.15
CA SER A 216 -6.92 11.32 -4.64
C SER A 216 -8.14 10.57 -5.19
N ASN A 217 -8.55 9.51 -4.49
CA ASN A 217 -9.79 8.78 -4.73
C ASN A 217 -10.81 9.11 -3.61
N ARG A 218 -11.87 8.31 -3.49
CA ARG A 218 -12.94 8.47 -2.48
C ARG A 218 -12.96 7.33 -1.48
N ILE A 219 -11.78 6.79 -1.15
CA ILE A 219 -11.61 5.69 -0.20
C ILE A 219 -11.71 6.23 1.23
N ASP A 220 -12.69 5.78 2.00
CA ASP A 220 -12.80 6.13 3.41
C ASP A 220 -12.04 5.15 4.32
N ASP A 221 -12.14 5.36 5.64
CA ASP A 221 -11.51 4.50 6.65
C ASP A 221 -11.88 3.02 6.50
N HIS A 222 -13.08 2.69 6.00
CA HIS A 222 -13.48 1.29 5.82
C HIS A 222 -12.62 0.60 4.76
N GLY A 223 -12.46 1.23 3.60
CA GLY A 223 -11.65 0.71 2.50
C GLY A 223 -10.16 0.68 2.84
N ALA A 224 -9.65 1.74 3.48
CA ALA A 224 -8.28 1.79 3.95
C ALA A 224 -7.99 0.69 4.99
N GLN A 225 -8.92 0.41 5.90
CA GLN A 225 -8.75 -0.63 6.90
C GLN A 225 -8.73 -2.04 6.27
N ALA A 226 -9.49 -2.27 5.20
CA ALA A 226 -9.40 -3.52 4.43
C ALA A 226 -7.99 -3.74 3.86
N LEU A 227 -7.41 -2.69 3.26
CA LEU A 227 -6.04 -2.73 2.74
C LEU A 227 -5.00 -3.01 3.84
N VAL A 228 -5.10 -2.32 4.99
CA VAL A 228 -4.19 -2.53 6.14
C VAL A 228 -4.26 -3.97 6.65
N ARG A 229 -5.46 -4.54 6.78
CA ARG A 229 -5.65 -5.93 7.25
C ARG A 229 -4.96 -6.93 6.34
N ILE A 230 -5.08 -6.78 5.02
CA ILE A 230 -4.47 -7.70 4.06
C ILE A 230 -2.96 -7.53 3.99
N MET A 231 -2.44 -6.32 4.16
CA MET A 231 -0.99 -6.09 4.22
C MET A 231 -0.31 -6.78 5.40
N ALA A 232 -1.03 -7.13 6.48
CA ALA A 232 -0.46 -7.99 7.52
C ALA A 232 -0.11 -9.39 6.96
N ALA A 233 -0.91 -9.91 6.03
CA ALA A 233 -0.75 -11.22 5.40
C ALA A 233 0.08 -11.18 4.12
N ASN A 234 0.03 -10.08 3.36
CA ASN A 234 0.79 -9.88 2.14
C ASN A 234 2.15 -9.22 2.46
N ASP A 235 3.26 -9.84 2.06
CA ASP A 235 4.62 -9.36 2.28
C ASP A 235 5.31 -8.79 1.03
N THR A 236 4.58 -8.70 -0.09
CA THR A 236 5.13 -8.21 -1.38
C THR A 236 4.86 -6.73 -1.57
N LEU A 237 3.73 -6.22 -1.07
CA LEU A 237 3.40 -4.80 -1.11
C LEU A 237 4.39 -3.99 -0.24
N ARG A 238 5.10 -3.04 -0.87
CA ARG A 238 6.10 -2.18 -0.24
C ARG A 238 5.65 -0.72 -0.15
N HIS A 239 4.81 -0.28 -1.08
CA HIS A 239 4.35 1.10 -1.13
C HIS A 239 2.88 1.17 -1.48
N VAL A 240 2.10 1.87 -0.66
CA VAL A 240 0.72 2.24 -0.97
C VAL A 240 0.51 3.72 -0.67
N ASP A 241 0.00 4.43 -1.65
CA ASP A 241 -0.33 5.85 -1.53
C ASP A 241 -1.86 6.00 -1.47
N LEU A 242 -2.35 6.43 -0.30
CA LEU A 242 -3.75 6.81 -0.07
C LEU A 242 -3.93 8.32 0.12
N SER A 243 -2.90 9.13 -0.15
CA SER A 243 -2.98 10.59 0.03
C SER A 243 -4.15 11.20 -0.75
N GLY A 244 -4.80 12.23 -0.21
CA GLY A 244 -5.95 12.86 -0.88
C GLY A 244 -7.26 12.05 -0.85
N ASN A 245 -7.32 10.94 -0.09
CA ASN A 245 -8.56 10.23 0.22
C ASN A 245 -9.13 10.66 1.59
N PRO A 246 -10.44 10.47 1.86
CA PRO A 246 -11.06 10.73 3.15
C PRO A 246 -10.70 9.68 4.23
N VAL A 247 -9.40 9.48 4.49
CA VAL A 247 -8.85 8.56 5.49
C VAL A 247 -8.31 9.35 6.68
N THR A 248 -8.52 8.85 7.89
CA THR A 248 -8.02 9.47 9.13
C THR A 248 -6.51 9.32 9.28
N GLU A 249 -5.87 10.33 9.88
CA GLU A 249 -4.42 10.33 10.19
C GLU A 249 -4.00 9.12 11.03
N GLN A 250 -4.86 8.64 11.93
CA GLN A 250 -4.58 7.44 12.70
C GLN A 250 -4.40 6.21 11.79
N LEU A 251 -5.33 6.00 10.87
CA LEU A 251 -5.31 4.85 9.98
C LEU A 251 -4.20 4.96 8.91
N LEU A 252 -3.88 6.17 8.47
CA LEU A 252 -2.68 6.42 7.66
C LEU A 252 -1.40 6.08 8.42
N GLY A 253 -1.33 6.38 9.72
CA GLY A 253 -0.22 5.96 10.58
C GLY A 253 -0.13 4.44 10.74
N GLU A 254 -1.25 3.74 10.90
CA GLU A 254 -1.29 2.27 10.91
C GLU A 254 -0.84 1.69 9.56
N LEU A 255 -1.27 2.28 8.45
CA LEU A 255 -0.83 1.88 7.11
C LEU A 255 0.67 2.08 6.93
N ASP A 256 1.21 3.24 7.29
CA ASP A 256 2.65 3.53 7.21
C ASP A 256 3.45 2.54 8.06
N TYR A 257 2.99 2.26 9.28
CA TYR A 257 3.61 1.25 10.13
C TYR A 257 3.64 -0.14 9.47
N VAL A 258 2.51 -0.62 8.94
CA VAL A 258 2.45 -1.93 8.29
C VAL A 258 3.31 -1.97 7.02
N LEU A 259 3.35 -0.90 6.24
CA LEU A 259 4.22 -0.79 5.06
C LEU A 259 5.70 -0.82 5.44
N ARG A 260 6.11 -0.12 6.49
CA ARG A 260 7.49 -0.20 7.03
C ARG A 260 7.82 -1.61 7.51
N VAL A 261 6.90 -2.28 8.20
CA VAL A 261 7.05 -3.68 8.63
C VAL A 261 7.20 -4.61 7.42
N ASN A 262 6.43 -4.39 6.35
CA ASN A 262 6.53 -5.17 5.13
C ASN A 262 7.83 -4.87 4.37
N ALA A 263 8.30 -3.63 4.38
CA ALA A 263 9.59 -3.22 3.84
C ALA A 263 10.77 -3.82 4.62
N ALA A 264 10.60 -4.06 5.92
CA ALA A 264 11.64 -4.58 6.79
C ALA A 264 12.09 -6.02 6.42
N PRO A 265 13.29 -6.44 6.87
CA PRO A 265 13.81 -7.77 6.60
C PRO A 265 12.88 -8.88 7.12
N VAL A 266 12.75 -9.97 6.35
CA VAL A 266 11.88 -11.13 6.68
C VAL A 266 12.22 -11.70 8.06
N ALA A 267 13.48 -11.64 8.47
CA ALA A 267 13.93 -12.03 9.81
C ALA A 267 13.23 -11.22 10.91
N LEU A 268 13.10 -9.90 10.73
CA LEU A 268 12.40 -9.02 11.67
C LEU A 268 10.90 -9.36 11.68
N LYS A 269 10.26 -9.47 10.51
CA LYS A 269 8.82 -9.82 10.41
C LYS A 269 8.47 -11.13 11.13
N ARG A 270 9.32 -12.16 11.04
CA ARG A 270 9.13 -13.45 11.73
C ARG A 270 9.21 -13.36 13.26
N LEU A 271 10.08 -12.48 13.77
CA LEU A 271 10.28 -12.30 15.21
C LEU A 271 9.35 -11.24 15.79
N LEU A 272 8.80 -10.35 14.97
CA LEU A 272 7.98 -9.20 15.37
C LEU A 272 6.82 -9.62 16.28
N ALA A 273 6.03 -10.61 15.86
CA ALA A 273 4.90 -11.11 16.65
C ALA A 273 5.33 -11.72 17.99
N LYS A 274 6.50 -12.36 18.05
CA LYS A 274 7.02 -12.97 19.29
C LYS A 274 7.60 -11.94 20.24
N ILE A 275 8.35 -10.97 19.72
CA ILE A 275 8.91 -9.86 20.51
C ILE A 275 7.77 -9.00 21.06
N ALA A 276 6.77 -8.67 20.23
CA ALA A 276 5.58 -7.92 20.63
C ALA A 276 4.72 -8.67 21.67
N ALA A 277 4.63 -10.00 21.57
CA ALA A 277 3.96 -10.84 22.57
C ALA A 277 4.78 -11.06 23.85
N ASN A 278 6.00 -10.49 23.95
CA ASN A 278 6.95 -10.72 25.03
C ASN A 278 7.18 -12.22 25.30
N ASP A 279 7.32 -13.00 24.21
CA ASP A 279 7.46 -14.45 24.26
C ASP A 279 8.78 -14.86 24.94
N PRO A 280 8.75 -15.67 26.03
CA PRO A 280 9.94 -16.08 26.76
C PRO A 280 10.91 -16.95 25.96
N SER A 281 10.50 -17.49 24.81
CA SER A 281 11.37 -18.26 23.93
C SER A 281 12.37 -17.40 23.16
N VAL A 282 12.15 -16.08 23.06
CA VAL A 282 13.02 -15.16 22.32
C VAL A 282 13.87 -14.38 23.31
N THR A 283 15.10 -14.86 23.53
CA THR A 283 16.09 -14.19 24.40
C THR A 283 17.20 -13.48 23.62
N ALA A 284 17.41 -13.86 22.36
CA ALA A 284 18.36 -13.22 21.47
C ALA A 284 17.75 -13.03 20.08
N ALA A 285 18.00 -11.87 19.47
CA ALA A 285 17.57 -11.54 18.12
C ALA A 285 18.79 -11.25 17.24
N ASP A 286 18.98 -12.03 16.17
CA ASP A 286 20.12 -11.91 15.26
C ASP A 286 19.64 -11.38 13.91
N PHE A 287 20.04 -10.14 13.61
CA PHE A 287 19.76 -9.41 12.38
C PHE A 287 21.06 -9.01 11.67
N THR A 288 22.15 -9.76 11.88
CA THR A 288 23.42 -9.49 11.20
C THR A 288 23.29 -9.61 9.69
N GLY A 289 23.85 -8.65 8.95
CA GLY A 289 23.81 -8.61 7.50
C GLY A 289 24.56 -9.78 6.86
N GLY A 290 23.80 -10.76 6.38
CA GLY A 290 24.31 -11.82 5.50
C GLY A 290 24.07 -11.47 4.02
N SER A 291 24.88 -12.03 3.13
CA SER A 291 24.95 -11.77 1.67
C SER A 291 23.65 -12.00 0.86
N SER A 292 22.50 -12.21 1.50
CA SER A 292 21.25 -12.67 0.89
C SER A 292 19.98 -12.10 1.54
N SER A 293 20.04 -11.23 2.54
CA SER A 293 18.85 -10.63 3.17
C SER A 293 18.84 -9.11 2.99
N ALA A 294 17.65 -8.53 2.83
CA ALA A 294 17.44 -7.08 2.77
C ALA A 294 18.18 -6.38 3.94
N VAL A 295 18.78 -5.23 3.64
CA VAL A 295 19.58 -4.45 4.58
C VAL A 295 18.69 -3.94 5.72
N PHE A 296 19.16 -4.05 6.95
CA PHE A 296 18.47 -3.47 8.12
C PHE A 296 18.78 -1.97 8.17
N THR A 297 17.75 -1.13 8.11
CA THR A 297 17.86 0.34 8.09
C THR A 297 17.36 0.96 9.39
N ASP A 298 17.55 2.28 9.56
CA ASP A 298 17.04 3.04 10.71
C ASP A 298 15.51 2.90 10.88
N ASP A 299 14.74 2.78 9.79
CA ASP A 299 13.30 2.53 9.84
C ASP A 299 12.96 1.15 10.44
N SER A 300 13.72 0.12 10.07
CA SER A 300 13.57 -1.22 10.64
C SER A 300 13.95 -1.22 12.13
N LEU A 301 14.96 -0.43 12.49
CA LEU A 301 15.41 -0.24 13.85
C LEU A 301 14.40 0.50 14.71
N HIS A 302 13.69 1.49 14.14
CA HIS A 302 12.60 2.19 14.82
C HIS A 302 11.49 1.22 15.26
N ILE A 303 11.06 0.34 14.35
CA ILE A 303 10.07 -0.70 14.67
C ILE A 303 10.59 -1.59 15.80
N LEU A 304 11.81 -2.11 15.68
CA LEU A 304 12.40 -2.99 16.69
C LEU A 304 12.50 -2.29 18.06
N CYS A 305 12.97 -1.04 18.09
CA CYS A 305 13.09 -0.26 19.31
C CYS A 305 11.74 -0.07 20.01
N SER A 306 10.68 0.25 19.25
CA SER A 306 9.33 0.43 19.80
C SER A 306 8.81 -0.82 20.53
N LEU A 307 9.18 -2.01 20.04
CA LEU A 307 8.76 -3.28 20.62
C LEU A 307 9.60 -3.71 21.82
N LEU A 308 10.83 -3.20 21.91
CA LEU A 308 11.77 -3.58 22.95
C LEU A 308 11.64 -2.74 24.22
N VAL A 309 11.04 -1.55 24.16
CA VAL A 309 10.86 -0.67 25.34
C VAL A 309 10.30 -1.45 26.54
N ASP A 310 9.22 -2.20 26.32
CA ASP A 310 8.54 -3.00 27.35
C ASP A 310 8.92 -4.49 27.35
N ASN A 311 9.85 -4.91 26.49
CA ASN A 311 10.23 -6.32 26.39
C ASN A 311 11.13 -6.73 27.55
N THR A 312 10.78 -7.82 28.23
CA THR A 312 11.48 -8.29 29.43
C THR A 312 12.30 -9.57 29.24
N HIS A 313 12.38 -10.09 28.00
CA HIS A 313 13.02 -11.38 27.73
C HIS A 313 14.20 -11.29 26.76
N VAL A 314 14.19 -10.36 25.80
CA VAL A 314 15.29 -10.18 24.85
C VAL A 314 16.47 -9.52 25.56
N THR A 315 17.58 -10.25 25.67
CA THR A 315 18.81 -9.80 26.34
C THR A 315 19.95 -9.49 25.38
N SER A 316 19.90 -9.98 24.14
CA SER A 316 20.96 -9.80 23.14
C SER A 316 20.37 -9.47 21.76
N ILE A 317 20.89 -8.44 21.11
CA ILE A 317 20.51 -8.05 19.75
C ILE A 317 21.76 -7.90 18.90
N LYS A 318 21.78 -8.53 17.73
CA LYS A 318 22.89 -8.40 16.80
C LYS A 318 22.44 -7.70 15.52
N LEU A 319 23.10 -6.60 15.18
CA LEU A 319 22.78 -5.69 14.09
C LEU A 319 24.01 -5.37 13.24
N ALA A 320 25.06 -6.19 13.31
CA ALA A 320 26.27 -5.98 12.52
C ALA A 320 26.00 -6.06 11.00
N ASP A 321 26.83 -5.41 10.18
CA ASP A 321 26.79 -5.43 8.70
C ASP A 321 25.47 -4.87 8.10
N ASN A 322 25.01 -3.72 8.58
CA ASN A 322 23.74 -3.09 8.18
C ASN A 322 23.92 -1.60 7.81
N ASP A 323 22.83 -0.92 7.40
CA ASP A 323 22.83 0.52 7.08
C ASP A 323 22.23 1.36 8.22
N ILE A 324 22.72 1.15 9.45
CA ILE A 324 22.33 1.95 10.61
C ILE A 324 23.18 3.22 10.68
N THR A 325 22.53 4.39 10.80
CA THR A 325 23.21 5.70 10.89
C THR A 325 23.16 6.25 12.32
N ASP A 326 23.60 7.51 12.50
CA ASP A 326 23.48 8.23 13.77
C ASP A 326 22.02 8.38 14.24
N GLU A 327 21.05 8.44 13.30
CA GLU A 327 19.62 8.46 13.63
C GLU A 327 19.17 7.15 14.29
N GLY A 328 19.59 6.02 13.73
CA GLY A 328 19.35 4.71 14.34
C GLY A 328 20.04 4.52 15.68
N ALA A 329 21.26 5.04 15.85
CA ALA A 329 21.96 5.04 17.14
C ALA A 329 21.22 5.88 18.20
N GLN A 330 20.63 7.02 17.81
CA GLN A 330 19.79 7.83 18.69
C GLN A 330 18.52 7.09 19.11
N LEU A 331 17.85 6.38 18.20
CA LEU A 331 16.68 5.54 18.51
C LEU A 331 17.02 4.43 19.52
N LEU A 332 18.17 3.77 19.36
CA LEU A 332 18.67 2.79 20.32
C LEU A 332 18.97 3.42 21.68
N ALA A 333 19.58 4.61 21.70
CA ALA A 333 19.87 5.34 22.92
C ALA A 333 18.59 5.67 23.71
N ASP A 334 17.54 6.11 23.02
CA ASP A 334 16.25 6.41 23.64
C ASP A 334 15.55 5.17 24.18
N MET A 335 15.58 4.06 23.43
CA MET A 335 15.05 2.78 23.90
C MET A 335 15.82 2.26 25.11
N LEU A 336 17.16 2.34 25.12
CA LEU A 336 18.01 1.89 26.24
C LEU A 336 17.76 2.67 27.53
N ARG A 337 17.32 3.93 27.46
CA ARG A 337 16.96 4.69 28.68
C ARG A 337 15.79 4.03 29.42
N ALA A 338 14.83 3.48 28.69
CA ALA A 338 13.65 2.81 29.23
C ALA A 338 13.85 1.31 29.47
N ASN A 339 14.40 0.58 28.49
CA ASN A 339 14.59 -0.86 28.59
C ASN A 339 15.70 -1.21 29.60
N LYS A 340 15.42 -2.13 30.54
CA LYS A 340 16.37 -2.60 31.56
C LYS A 340 16.70 -4.10 31.44
N THR A 341 16.45 -4.68 30.27
CA THR A 341 16.60 -6.12 30.02
C THR A 341 17.78 -6.42 29.11
N LEU A 342 18.05 -5.56 28.13
CA LEU A 342 19.14 -5.76 27.18
C LEU A 342 20.51 -5.70 27.88
N THR A 343 21.34 -6.68 27.53
CA THR A 343 22.70 -6.90 28.04
C THR A 343 23.77 -6.83 26.96
N GLU A 344 23.39 -7.09 25.70
CA GLU A 344 24.29 -7.14 24.56
C GLU A 344 23.64 -6.53 23.30
N ILE A 345 24.38 -5.63 22.63
CA ILE A 345 24.04 -5.07 21.32
C ILE A 345 25.30 -5.11 20.44
N THR A 346 25.23 -5.68 19.23
CA THR A 346 26.33 -5.58 18.25
C THR A 346 25.94 -4.70 17.08
N LEU A 347 26.75 -3.68 16.77
CA LEU A 347 26.51 -2.69 15.70
C LEU A 347 27.71 -2.60 14.76
N ASP A 348 28.52 -3.65 14.68
CA ASP A 348 29.73 -3.66 13.85
C ASP A 348 29.41 -3.42 12.36
N ASN A 349 30.31 -2.79 11.60
CA ASN A 349 30.17 -2.52 10.17
C ASN A 349 28.83 -1.83 9.80
N ASN A 350 28.53 -0.70 10.45
CA ASN A 350 27.41 0.18 10.13
C ASN A 350 27.93 1.59 9.75
N GLN A 351 27.02 2.56 9.59
CA GLN A 351 27.34 3.95 9.21
C GLN A 351 27.25 4.92 10.41
N ILE A 352 27.52 4.43 11.62
CA ILE A 352 27.48 5.24 12.85
C ILE A 352 28.74 6.11 12.93
N THR A 353 28.59 7.38 13.28
CA THR A 353 29.68 8.31 13.51
C THR A 353 29.87 8.58 15.00
N SER A 354 30.76 9.52 15.33
CA SER A 354 30.99 9.91 16.73
C SER A 354 29.77 10.59 17.37
N GLU A 355 28.85 11.15 16.58
CA GLU A 355 27.61 11.74 17.09
C GLU A 355 26.66 10.67 17.63
N GLY A 356 26.39 9.61 16.85
CA GLY A 356 25.58 8.47 17.29
C GLY A 356 26.22 7.68 18.43
N ALA A 357 27.56 7.52 18.42
CA ALA A 357 28.29 6.92 19.52
C ALA A 357 28.15 7.72 20.83
N ASN A 358 28.16 9.05 20.76
CA ASN A 358 27.94 9.91 21.92
C ASN A 358 26.50 9.81 22.45
N ALA A 359 25.50 9.67 21.57
CA ALA A 359 24.12 9.42 21.99
C ALA A 359 24.00 8.12 22.81
N LEU A 360 24.61 7.03 22.33
CA LEU A 360 24.70 5.75 23.05
C LEU A 360 25.43 5.91 24.39
N PHE A 361 26.54 6.65 24.43
CA PHE A 361 27.29 6.92 25.66
C PHE A 361 26.43 7.63 26.72
N LEU A 362 25.68 8.65 26.32
CA LEU A 362 24.77 9.36 27.22
C LEU A 362 23.64 8.45 27.74
N ALA A 363 23.11 7.55 26.91
CA ALA A 363 22.13 6.57 27.36
C ALA A 363 22.73 5.55 28.34
N LEU A 364 23.96 5.08 28.12
CA LEU A 364 24.65 4.11 28.98
C LEU A 364 25.06 4.67 30.34
N LYS A 365 25.12 6.00 30.52
CA LYS A 365 25.25 6.60 31.85
C LYS A 365 24.04 6.29 32.75
N VAL A 366 22.87 6.06 32.14
CA VAL A 366 21.60 5.79 32.84
C VAL A 366 21.19 4.32 32.69
N ASN A 367 21.57 3.66 31.60
CA ASN A 367 21.38 2.23 31.40
C ASN A 367 22.57 1.44 31.94
N HIS A 368 22.32 0.67 33.00
CA HIS A 368 23.34 -0.12 33.69
C HIS A 368 23.28 -1.61 33.35
N THR A 369 22.35 -2.02 32.48
CA THR A 369 22.11 -3.43 32.13
C THR A 369 22.91 -3.84 30.91
N LEU A 370 23.10 -2.92 29.95
CA LEU A 370 23.90 -3.18 28.77
C LEU A 370 25.39 -3.28 29.15
N SER A 371 25.96 -4.45 28.90
CA SER A 371 27.33 -4.81 29.27
C SER A 371 28.23 -5.04 28.05
N VAL A 372 27.64 -5.35 26.90
CA VAL A 372 28.35 -5.57 25.63
C VAL A 372 27.75 -4.66 24.59
N LEU A 373 28.59 -3.79 24.03
CA LEU A 373 28.28 -2.96 22.87
C LEU A 373 29.51 -2.96 21.95
N THR A 374 29.33 -3.39 20.70
CA THR A 374 30.41 -3.40 19.70
C THR A 374 30.06 -2.47 18.54
N LEU A 375 31.04 -1.67 18.11
CA LEU A 375 30.92 -0.66 17.05
C LEU A 375 32.08 -0.77 16.04
N THR A 376 32.75 -1.92 15.97
CA THR A 376 33.92 -2.09 15.09
C THR A 376 33.53 -1.88 13.64
N GLY A 377 34.38 -1.25 12.82
CA GLY A 377 34.05 -0.97 11.42
C GLY A 377 33.07 0.18 11.16
N ASN A 378 32.71 0.96 12.18
CA ASN A 378 31.99 2.25 12.04
C ASN A 378 32.97 3.43 11.96
N ASN A 379 32.46 4.64 11.65
CA ASN A 379 33.26 5.87 11.58
C ASN A 379 33.30 6.62 12.92
N VAL A 380 33.59 5.91 14.00
CA VAL A 380 33.64 6.43 15.37
C VAL A 380 35.09 6.78 15.74
N SER A 381 35.30 7.93 16.38
CA SER A 381 36.62 8.35 16.84
C SER A 381 37.13 7.44 17.98
N ALA A 382 38.45 7.31 18.11
CA ALA A 382 39.06 6.54 19.19
C ALA A 382 38.64 7.07 20.58
N GLU A 383 38.51 8.39 20.71
CA GLU A 383 38.07 9.05 21.95
C GLU A 383 36.65 8.63 22.34
N ALA A 384 35.71 8.59 21.38
CA ALA A 384 34.33 8.18 21.64
C ALA A 384 34.23 6.68 21.98
N LEU A 385 35.06 5.84 21.36
CA LEU A 385 35.16 4.41 21.71
C LEU A 385 35.70 4.21 23.12
N GLU A 386 36.76 4.92 23.53
CA GLU A 386 37.31 4.86 24.89
C GLU A 386 36.27 5.29 25.94
N GLN A 387 35.48 6.33 25.64
CA GLN A 387 34.39 6.77 26.50
C GLN A 387 33.32 5.68 26.68
N LEU A 388 32.87 5.06 25.58
CA LEU A 388 31.92 3.95 25.63
C LEU A 388 32.48 2.75 26.39
N GLU A 389 33.73 2.35 26.13
CA GLU A 389 34.39 1.26 26.84
C GLU A 389 34.49 1.51 28.33
N SER A 390 34.79 2.75 28.75
CA SER A 390 34.87 3.11 30.16
C SER A 390 33.55 2.85 30.91
N VAL A 391 32.42 3.22 30.31
CA VAL A 391 31.08 3.02 30.89
C VAL A 391 30.67 1.55 30.83
N LEU A 392 30.98 0.84 29.74
CA LEU A 392 30.67 -0.59 29.60
C LEU A 392 31.46 -1.45 30.60
N VAL A 393 32.73 -1.12 30.88
CA VAL A 393 33.52 -1.79 31.92
C VAL A 393 32.87 -1.63 33.29
N ILE A 394 32.31 -0.46 33.57
CA ILE A 394 31.56 -0.23 34.81
C ILE A 394 30.27 -1.06 34.83
N ASN A 395 29.59 -1.19 33.69
CA ASN A 395 28.37 -2.00 33.58
C ASN A 395 28.62 -3.52 33.72
N LYS A 396 29.84 -4.00 33.44
CA LYS A 396 30.23 -5.40 33.66
C LYS A 396 30.48 -5.78 35.12
N GLN A 397 30.66 -4.81 36.01
CA GLN A 397 30.89 -5.09 37.43
C GLN A 397 29.59 -5.54 38.13
N PRO A 398 29.62 -6.17 39.32
CA PRO A 398 28.43 -6.39 40.14
C PRO A 398 28.02 -5.12 40.93
N LEU A 399 26.73 -4.93 41.23
CA LEU A 399 26.24 -3.78 42.01
C LEU A 399 26.82 -3.83 43.42
N ARG A 400 27.32 -2.69 43.94
CA ARG A 400 27.78 -2.60 45.32
C ARG A 400 26.57 -2.54 46.24
N GLN A 401 26.60 -3.27 47.36
CA GLN A 401 25.55 -3.14 48.38
C GLN A 401 25.53 -1.69 48.90
N PRO A 402 24.34 -1.11 49.15
CA PRO A 402 24.24 0.24 49.71
C PRO A 402 25.01 0.29 51.03
N LYS A 403 25.97 1.21 51.13
CA LYS A 403 26.87 1.32 52.29
C LYS A 403 26.25 2.03 53.49
N HIS A 404 25.13 2.75 53.29
CA HIS A 404 24.62 3.69 54.29
C HIS A 404 23.16 3.41 54.67
N SER A 405 22.90 3.46 55.98
CA SER A 405 21.54 3.46 56.54
C SER A 405 20.89 4.84 56.33
N LYS A 406 19.55 4.87 56.27
CA LYS A 406 18.72 6.05 55.95
C LYS A 406 19.02 7.33 56.77
N GLU A 407 19.73 7.24 57.89
CA GLU A 407 19.99 8.37 58.78
C GLU A 407 21.23 9.21 58.38
N GLU A 408 22.12 8.71 57.52
CA GLU A 408 23.32 9.46 57.06
C GLU A 408 23.11 10.25 55.76
N PHE A 409 21.92 10.18 55.16
CA PHE A 409 21.58 10.82 53.87
C PHE A 409 21.67 12.37 53.90
N ASN A 410 21.36 12.99 55.04
CA ASN A 410 21.25 14.45 55.18
C ASN A 410 22.59 15.20 55.34
N LYS A 411 23.74 14.56 55.08
CA LYS A 411 25.08 15.17 55.23
C LYS A 411 25.93 15.15 53.95
N ARG A 412 25.35 14.86 52.79
CA ARG A 412 26.12 14.73 51.55
C ARG A 412 26.49 16.11 50.96
N PRO A 413 27.71 16.24 50.39
CA PRO A 413 28.07 17.38 49.55
C PRO A 413 27.23 17.37 48.26
N ALA A 414 27.11 18.54 47.62
CA ALA A 414 26.36 18.70 46.37
C ALA A 414 26.95 17.82 45.25
N ILE A 415 26.09 17.36 44.33
CA ILE A 415 26.43 16.50 43.16
C ILE A 415 27.64 17.01 42.37
N THR A 416 27.92 18.32 42.41
CA THR A 416 29.01 18.99 41.70
C THR A 416 30.42 18.69 42.22
N ASP A 417 30.56 18.09 43.42
CA ASP A 417 31.85 17.86 44.07
C ASP A 417 32.25 16.37 44.16
N VAL A 418 31.57 15.50 43.40
CA VAL A 418 31.79 14.04 43.46
C VAL A 418 32.68 13.58 42.30
N ASP A 419 33.81 12.95 42.61
CA ASP A 419 34.76 12.41 41.64
C ASP A 419 34.15 11.23 40.86
N ASP A 420 33.97 11.42 39.56
CA ASP A 420 33.40 10.46 38.61
C ASP A 420 34.07 9.07 38.66
N ASN A 421 35.31 8.96 39.16
CA ASN A 421 36.03 7.68 39.18
C ASN A 421 35.54 6.67 40.25
N VAL A 422 34.66 7.05 41.18
CA VAL A 422 34.40 6.22 42.38
C VAL A 422 32.94 5.79 42.59
N GLN A 423 31.94 6.36 41.91
CA GLN A 423 30.55 6.24 42.39
C GLN A 423 29.46 5.85 41.38
N PHE A 424 29.80 5.17 40.29
CA PHE A 424 28.81 4.71 39.30
C PHE A 424 27.85 3.58 39.75
N ARG A 425 27.97 3.05 40.99
CA ARG A 425 27.13 1.93 41.48
C ARG A 425 26.70 2.08 42.93
N ASP A 426 26.45 3.32 43.36
CA ASP A 426 25.73 3.61 44.60
C ASP A 426 24.23 3.72 44.29
N PRO A 427 23.34 2.93 44.91
CA PRO A 427 21.89 3.06 44.72
C PRO A 427 21.36 4.48 44.94
N ASP A 428 22.07 5.26 45.76
CA ASP A 428 21.72 6.64 46.07
C ASP A 428 22.12 7.60 44.93
N TYR A 429 23.21 7.32 44.20
CA TYR A 429 23.61 8.06 43.00
C TYR A 429 22.61 7.82 41.85
N MET A 430 22.04 6.61 41.74
CA MET A 430 20.96 6.33 40.77
C MET A 430 19.75 7.24 41.00
N HIS A 431 19.32 7.40 42.26
CA HIS A 431 18.18 8.25 42.60
C HIS A 431 18.47 9.74 42.33
N ASP A 432 19.69 10.19 42.64
CA ASP A 432 20.11 11.57 42.44
C ASP A 432 20.27 11.93 40.93
N CYS A 433 20.76 11.01 40.10
CA CYS A 433 20.81 11.20 38.63
C CYS A 433 19.43 11.16 37.97
N GLU A 434 18.55 10.24 38.38
CA GLU A 434 17.16 10.20 37.88
C GLU A 434 16.43 11.51 38.18
N ASN A 435 16.59 12.04 39.40
CA ASN A 435 15.99 13.32 39.80
C ASN A 435 16.63 14.52 39.08
N ALA A 436 17.96 14.56 38.92
CA ALA A 436 18.65 15.66 38.24
C ALA A 436 18.29 15.76 36.74
N ILE A 437 18.12 14.61 36.07
CA ILE A 437 17.69 14.55 34.67
C ILE A 437 16.21 14.94 34.54
N PHE A 438 15.36 14.54 35.50
CA PHE A 438 13.96 15.00 35.55
C PHE A 438 13.84 16.52 35.73
N ASP A 439 14.69 17.11 36.58
CA ASP A 439 14.71 18.55 36.83
C ASP A 439 15.27 19.36 35.65
N ASP A 440 16.27 18.85 34.93
CA ASP A 440 16.77 19.50 33.70
C ASP A 440 15.79 19.34 32.53
N ALA A 441 15.06 18.22 32.42
CA ALA A 441 13.99 18.05 31.45
C ALA A 441 12.77 18.96 31.73
N MET A 442 12.50 19.31 33.00
CA MET A 442 11.43 20.23 33.40
C MET A 442 11.81 21.72 33.32
N LYS A 443 13.11 22.07 33.31
CA LYS A 443 13.57 23.46 33.10
C LYS A 443 13.21 24.01 31.72
N ASP A 444 13.20 23.15 30.71
CA ASP A 444 12.81 23.53 29.35
C ASP A 444 11.30 23.71 29.18
N PHE A 445 10.49 23.22 30.13
CA PHE A 445 9.03 23.41 30.13
C PHE A 445 8.53 24.63 30.92
N HIS A 446 9.32 25.13 31.88
CA HIS A 446 8.94 26.26 32.74
C HIS A 446 9.63 27.59 32.42
N SER A 447 10.49 27.64 31.41
CA SER A 447 11.07 28.90 30.94
C SER A 447 10.06 29.67 30.09
N PRO A 448 9.56 30.86 30.50
CA PRO A 448 8.69 31.65 29.64
C PRO A 448 9.44 32.01 28.34
N PRO A 449 8.75 32.11 27.20
CA PRO A 449 9.40 32.33 25.91
C PRO A 449 10.30 33.57 25.98
N LYS A 450 11.56 33.41 25.54
CA LYS A 450 12.53 34.51 25.50
C LYS A 450 11.91 35.69 24.76
N LYS A 451 11.67 36.80 25.47
CA LYS A 451 11.27 38.07 24.85
C LYS A 451 12.36 38.47 23.85
N VAL A 452 11.99 38.53 22.57
CA VAL A 452 12.84 39.12 21.53
C VAL A 452 13.09 40.58 21.91
N PRO A 453 14.35 41.05 21.98
CA PRO A 453 14.62 42.45 22.30
C PRO A 453 14.08 43.35 21.19
N TYR A 454 13.28 44.35 21.61
CA TYR A 454 12.73 45.40 20.76
C TYR A 454 13.87 46.11 19.99
N ARG A 455 13.81 46.05 18.66
CA ARG A 455 14.70 46.81 17.77
C ARG A 455 14.07 48.20 17.58
N PRO A 456 14.74 49.30 17.97
CA PRO A 456 14.19 50.63 17.69
C PRO A 456 14.14 50.85 16.18
N GLU A 457 13.03 51.40 15.69
CA GLU A 457 12.85 51.81 14.30
C GLU A 457 13.89 52.87 13.89
N PRO A 458 14.42 52.84 12.66
CA PRO A 458 15.28 53.90 12.16
C PRO A 458 14.47 55.19 11.95
N GLU A 459 15.05 56.32 12.36
CA GLU A 459 14.47 57.66 12.23
C GLU A 459 14.01 57.96 10.79
N PRO A 460 12.86 58.65 10.61
CA PRO A 460 12.35 58.99 9.28
C PRO A 460 13.28 59.99 8.59
N GLN A 461 13.87 59.57 7.47
CA GLN A 461 14.58 60.48 6.56
C GLN A 461 13.59 61.48 5.96
N ALA A 462 13.92 62.76 6.11
CA ALA A 462 13.18 63.88 5.55
C ALA A 462 13.11 63.75 4.01
N ILE A 463 11.90 63.74 3.49
CA ILE A 463 11.62 63.89 2.06
C ILE A 463 11.78 65.38 1.75
N GLU A 464 12.92 65.76 1.18
CA GLU A 464 13.06 67.05 0.49
C GLU A 464 12.16 67.04 -0.75
N ALA A 465 11.17 67.93 -0.74
CA ALA A 465 10.41 68.29 -1.91
C ALA A 465 11.29 69.08 -2.89
N ALA A 466 11.54 68.52 -4.07
CA ALA A 466 12.05 69.26 -5.21
C ALA A 466 11.01 69.23 -6.33
N SER A 467 10.31 70.35 -6.43
CA SER A 467 9.45 70.77 -7.53
C SER A 467 10.25 70.92 -8.83
N ASN A 468 9.81 70.26 -9.90
CA ASN A 468 9.53 70.83 -11.23
C ASN A 468 9.28 69.74 -12.26
#